data_AF-A0A1G3Y2K8-F1
#
_entry.id   AF-A0A1G3Y2K8-F1
#
_cell.length_a   1.000
_cell.length_b   1.000
_cell.length_c   1.000
_cell.angle_alpha   90.00
_cell.angle_beta   90.00
_cell.angle_gamma   90.00
#
_symmetry.space_group_name_H-M   'P 1'
#
loop_
_entity.id
_entity.type
_entity.pdbx_description
1 polymer ?
#
loop_
_entity_poly.entity_id
_entity_poly.type
_entity_poly.pdbx_seq_one_letter_code
_entity_poly.pdbx_strand_id
1 'polypeptide(L)'
;MGNKRYKRARGCYANLLRIDRRKCLIFTNEKSLYTFLIPKVLKANLKNIEQEFLINLSYNLQYEGFGPDVINRVMQEYQEIGFAKTSNRQVLGSMNQLAFEYEVLIQMEGGIDNIRILQVNQTINKTIMGALKYKYPIEALRNLLK
;
A
#
# COMPACT_ATOMS: atom_id res chain seq x y z
N MET A 1 -16.61 12.25 11.84
CA MET A 1 -15.80 11.95 10.64
C MET A 1 -14.46 12.66 10.75
N GLY A 2 -13.40 11.94 11.13
CA GLY A 2 -12.06 12.50 11.30
C GLY A 2 -11.38 12.77 9.96
N ASN A 3 -10.73 13.93 9.86
CA ASN A 3 -10.08 14.48 8.68
C ASN A 3 -8.97 13.52 8.15
N LYS A 4 -9.30 12.66 7.16
CA LYS A 4 -8.35 11.72 6.54
C LYS A 4 -7.35 12.51 5.69
N ARG A 5 -6.12 12.66 6.18
CA ARG A 5 -5.03 13.33 5.46
C ARG A 5 -4.33 12.33 4.55
N TYR A 6 -4.75 12.28 3.28
CA TYR A 6 -4.05 11.53 2.26
C TYR A 6 -2.80 12.30 1.81
N LYS A 7 -1.64 11.65 1.85
CA LYS A 7 -0.41 12.17 1.24
C LYS A 7 -0.14 11.39 -0.04
N ARG A 8 0.39 12.01 -1.10
CA ARG A 8 0.74 11.31 -2.35
C ARG A 8 2.25 11.20 -2.50
N ALA A 9 2.75 10.02 -2.84
CA ALA A 9 3.95 9.90 -3.66
C ALA A 9 3.49 9.88 -5.13
N ARG A 10 4.26 10.34 -6.12
CA ARG A 10 3.86 10.24 -7.55
C ARG A 10 3.45 8.79 -7.86
N GLY A 11 2.26 8.62 -8.39
CA GLY A 11 1.71 7.30 -8.68
C GLY A 11 1.17 6.53 -7.47
N CYS A 12 1.29 7.00 -6.22
CA CYS A 12 0.80 6.32 -5.03
C CYS A 12 0.10 7.26 -4.02
N TYR A 13 -0.93 6.76 -3.35
CA TYR A 13 -1.58 7.41 -2.23
C TYR A 13 -1.14 6.77 -0.92
N ALA A 14 -0.98 7.57 0.12
CA ALA A 14 -0.68 7.15 1.48
C ALA A 14 -1.82 7.59 2.40
N ASN A 15 -2.26 6.70 3.28
CA ASN A 15 -3.27 7.01 4.30
C ASN A 15 -2.82 6.48 5.67
N LEU A 16 -3.07 7.27 6.72
CA LEU A 16 -2.81 6.85 8.10
C LEU A 16 -4.09 6.26 8.68
N LEU A 17 -4.06 4.98 8.98
CA LEU A 17 -5.14 4.22 9.58
C LEU A 17 -4.87 3.96 11.06
N ARG A 18 -5.91 3.55 11.78
CA ARG A 18 -5.78 3.03 13.14
C ARG A 18 -6.42 1.65 13.22
N ILE A 19 -5.60 0.62 13.38
CA ILE A 19 -6.02 -0.79 13.50
C ILE A 19 -5.50 -1.30 14.84
N ASP A 20 -6.34 -1.98 15.63
CA ASP A 20 -6.03 -2.42 17.00
C ASP A 20 -5.42 -1.33 17.89
N ARG A 21 -5.99 -0.12 17.78
CA ARG A 21 -5.52 1.10 18.48
C ARG A 21 -4.09 1.52 18.12
N ARG A 22 -3.40 0.85 17.19
CA ARG A 22 -2.07 1.20 16.65
C ARG A 22 -2.21 2.01 15.37
N LYS A 23 -1.26 2.90 15.11
CA LYS A 23 -1.19 3.62 13.83
C LYS A 23 -0.63 2.67 12.78
N CYS A 24 -1.24 2.65 11.60
CA CYS A 24 -0.78 1.89 10.44
C CYS A 24 -0.73 2.80 9.23
N LEU A 25 0.27 2.64 8.38
CA LEU A 25 0.40 3.42 7.16
C LEU A 25 0.10 2.51 5.97
N ILE A 26 -0.89 2.88 5.16
CA ILE A 26 -1.23 2.14 3.93
C ILE A 26 -0.78 2.96 2.73
N PHE A 27 -0.17 2.31 1.75
CA PHE A 27 0.20 2.87 0.47
C PHE A 27 -0.50 2.14 -0.66
N THR A 28 -1.05 2.86 -1.63
CA THR A 28 -1.80 2.30 -2.76
C THR A 28 -1.35 2.95 -4.06
N ASN A 29 -0.90 2.15 -5.03
CA ASN A 29 -0.60 2.62 -6.38
C ASN A 29 -1.87 3.07 -7.10
N GLU A 30 -1.83 4.21 -7.78
CA GLU A 30 -3.00 4.83 -8.41
C GLU A 30 -3.50 4.07 -9.65
N LYS A 31 -2.61 3.36 -10.34
CA LYS A 31 -2.91 2.67 -11.60
C LYS A 31 -3.25 1.20 -11.36
N SER A 32 -2.46 0.51 -10.54
CA SER A 32 -2.65 -0.91 -10.26
C SER A 32 -3.49 -1.20 -9.03
N LEU A 33 -3.77 -0.19 -8.18
CA LEU A 33 -4.32 -0.36 -6.83
C LEU A 33 -3.50 -1.31 -5.93
N TYR A 34 -2.28 -1.66 -6.35
CA TYR A 34 -1.38 -2.47 -5.54
C TYR A 34 -1.13 -1.75 -4.23
N THR A 35 -1.33 -2.46 -3.13
CA THR A 35 -1.43 -1.85 -1.82
C THR A 35 -0.63 -2.61 -0.79
N PHE A 36 0.13 -1.90 0.04
CA PHE A 36 0.83 -2.50 1.17
C PHE A 36 0.62 -1.67 2.44
N LEU A 37 0.55 -2.35 3.57
CA LEU A 37 0.43 -1.76 4.90
C LEU A 37 1.76 -1.90 5.66
N ILE A 38 2.10 -0.85 6.41
CA ILE A 38 3.17 -0.83 7.42
C ILE A 38 2.48 -0.74 8.79
N PRO A 39 2.57 -1.79 9.63
CA PRO A 39 1.89 -1.83 10.92
C PRO A 39 2.68 -1.05 11.97
N LYS A 40 1.99 -0.62 13.04
CA LYS A 40 2.61 -0.08 14.26
C LYS A 40 3.57 1.11 14.04
N VAL A 41 3.26 2.00 13.09
CA VAL A 41 4.11 3.15 12.77
C VAL A 41 4.18 4.16 13.92
N LEU A 42 5.39 4.61 14.22
CA LEU A 42 5.69 5.64 15.21
C LEU A 42 5.84 7.02 14.56
N LYS A 43 5.91 8.06 15.40
CA LYS A 43 6.14 9.44 14.94
C LYS A 43 7.46 9.58 14.16
N ALA A 44 8.48 8.80 14.50
CA ALA A 44 9.76 8.78 13.80
C ALA A 44 9.62 8.24 12.36
N ASN A 45 8.89 7.14 12.15
CA ASN A 45 8.63 6.60 10.80
C ASN A 45 7.90 7.63 9.93
N LEU A 46 6.96 8.38 10.51
CA LEU A 46 6.21 9.43 9.79
C LEU A 46 7.08 10.63 9.38
N LYS A 47 8.23 10.86 10.02
CA LYS A 47 9.20 11.88 9.60
C LYS A 47 9.97 11.44 8.36
N ASN A 48 10.23 10.14 8.21
CA ASN A 48 11.00 9.55 7.12
C ASN A 48 10.10 8.69 6.21
N ILE A 49 8.89 9.17 5.93
CA ILE A 49 7.84 8.39 5.25
C ILE A 49 8.26 7.88 3.86
N GLU A 50 9.10 8.63 3.16
CA GLU A 50 9.64 8.26 1.84
C GLU A 50 10.58 7.06 1.94
N GLN A 51 11.48 7.06 2.93
CA GLN A 51 12.37 5.94 3.17
C GLN A 51 11.60 4.69 3.61
N GLU A 52 10.61 4.86 4.50
CA GLU A 52 9.71 3.77 4.91
C GLU A 52 8.93 3.20 3.72
N PHE A 53 8.45 4.06 2.82
CA PHE A 53 7.79 3.66 1.59
C PHE A 53 8.71 2.80 0.71
N LEU A 54 9.92 3.27 0.41
CA LEU A 54 10.87 2.56 -0.47
C LEU A 54 11.27 1.20 0.10
N ILE A 55 11.64 1.15 1.39
CA ILE A 55 12.04 -0.09 2.07
C ILE A 55 10.90 -1.11 2.07
N ASN A 56 9.68 -0.69 2.41
CA ASN A 56 8.57 -1.62 2.47
C ASN A 56 8.08 -2.01 1.07
N LEU A 57 8.13 -1.11 0.09
CA LEU A 57 7.82 -1.46 -1.29
C LEU A 57 8.77 -2.53 -1.80
N SER A 58 10.09 -2.40 -1.58
CA SER A 58 11.07 -3.39 -2.04
C SER A 58 10.84 -4.77 -1.41
N TYR A 59 10.58 -4.85 -0.11
CA TYR A 59 10.26 -6.12 0.56
C TYR A 59 8.98 -6.77 0.02
N ASN A 60 7.94 -5.98 -0.23
CA ASN A 60 6.70 -6.50 -0.78
C ASN A 60 6.91 -6.99 -2.23
N LEU A 61 7.64 -6.25 -3.08
CA LEU A 61 7.95 -6.69 -4.44
C LEU A 61 8.79 -7.98 -4.44
N GLN A 62 9.79 -8.08 -3.56
CA GLN A 62 10.57 -9.30 -3.40
C GLN A 62 9.69 -10.48 -2.96
N TYR A 63 8.77 -10.26 -2.01
CA TYR A 63 7.84 -11.29 -1.53
C TYR A 63 6.85 -11.74 -2.61
N GLU A 64 6.49 -10.85 -3.53
CA GLU A 64 5.69 -11.18 -4.72
C GLU A 64 6.51 -11.86 -5.83
N GLY A 65 7.82 -12.04 -5.65
CA GLY A 65 8.70 -12.74 -6.60
C GLY A 65 9.14 -11.89 -7.79
N PHE A 66 9.17 -10.56 -7.66
CA PHE A 66 9.82 -9.71 -8.66
C PHE A 66 11.34 -9.87 -8.60
N GLY A 67 11.99 -9.91 -9.77
CA GLY A 67 13.45 -10.00 -9.88
C GLY A 67 14.15 -8.69 -9.49
N PRO A 68 15.46 -8.76 -9.15
CA PRO A 68 16.23 -7.60 -8.67
C PRO A 68 16.27 -6.46 -9.69
N ASP A 69 16.33 -6.73 -10.99
CA ASP A 69 16.36 -5.70 -12.03
C ASP A 69 15.08 -4.86 -12.04
N VAL A 70 13.92 -5.50 -11.89
CA VAL A 70 12.63 -4.81 -11.81
C VAL A 70 12.55 -3.98 -10.54
N ILE A 71 12.98 -4.54 -9.40
CA ILE A 71 12.97 -3.83 -8.12
C ILE A 71 13.87 -2.59 -8.19
N ASN A 72 15.08 -2.71 -8.71
CA ASN A 72 16.04 -1.61 -8.84
C ASN A 72 15.49 -0.47 -9.70
N ARG A 73 14.90 -0.79 -10.87
CA ARG A 73 14.23 0.21 -11.71
C ARG A 73 13.11 0.92 -10.96
N VAL A 74 12.25 0.16 -10.28
CA VAL A 74 11.14 0.74 -9.50
C VAL A 74 11.68 1.65 -8.37
N MET A 75 12.73 1.25 -7.66
CA MET A 75 13.32 2.08 -6.60
C MET A 75 13.88 3.40 -7.15
N GLN A 76 14.56 3.37 -8.30
CA GLN A 76 15.07 4.57 -8.97
C GLN A 76 13.93 5.52 -9.37
N GLU A 77 12.86 4.98 -9.97
CA GLU A 77 11.69 5.78 -10.35
C GLU A 77 11.05 6.47 -9.14
N TYR A 78 10.99 5.81 -7.97
CA TYR A 78 10.38 6.36 -6.76
C TYR A 78 11.28 7.32 -5.95
N GLN A 79 12.60 7.35 -6.20
CA GLN A 79 13.54 8.23 -5.46
C GLN A 79 13.45 9.72 -5.84
N GLU A 80 12.90 10.06 -7.00
CA GLU A 80 12.94 11.43 -7.54
C GLU A 80 11.75 12.35 -7.15
N ILE A 81 10.91 11.97 -6.16
CA ILE A 81 9.49 12.40 -6.20
C ILE A 81 8.98 13.20 -4.99
N GLY A 82 8.29 14.30 -5.30
CA GLY A 82 7.46 15.10 -4.38
C GLY A 82 5.94 14.90 -4.51
N PHE A 83 5.19 15.62 -3.66
CA PHE A 83 3.73 15.51 -3.48
C PHE A 83 2.92 16.17 -4.61
N ALA A 84 1.99 15.44 -5.25
CA ALA A 84 1.07 16.00 -6.26
C ALA A 84 -0.35 16.29 -5.70
N LYS A 85 -1.01 17.34 -6.23
CA LYS A 85 -2.25 17.94 -5.67
C LYS A 85 -3.59 17.26 -6.05
N THR A 86 -3.67 16.46 -7.11
CA THR A 86 -4.97 16.00 -7.65
C THR A 86 -5.44 14.69 -7.02
N SER A 87 -6.72 14.57 -6.64
CA SER A 87 -7.30 13.33 -6.10
C SER A 87 -8.20 12.63 -7.13
N ASN A 88 -8.04 11.31 -7.30
CA ASN A 88 -8.89 10.45 -8.12
C ASN A 88 -9.92 9.76 -7.21
N ARG A 89 -11.20 10.11 -7.37
CA ARG A 89 -12.30 9.60 -6.52
C ARG A 89 -12.43 8.07 -6.56
N GLN A 90 -12.16 7.44 -7.70
CA GLN A 90 -12.20 5.98 -7.84
C GLN A 90 -11.11 5.30 -7.00
N VAL A 91 -9.90 5.88 -7.00
CA VAL A 91 -8.79 5.39 -6.16
C VAL A 91 -9.12 5.58 -4.68
N LEU A 92 -9.65 6.74 -4.29
CA LEU A 92 -10.07 6.99 -2.91
C LEU A 92 -11.17 6.03 -2.44
N GLY A 93 -12.14 5.72 -3.32
CA GLY A 93 -13.16 4.69 -3.05
C GLY A 93 -12.53 3.32 -2.82
N SER A 94 -11.60 2.93 -3.70
CA SER A 94 -10.86 1.67 -3.59
C SER A 94 -10.03 1.60 -2.31
N MET A 95 -9.38 2.70 -1.90
CA MET A 95 -8.62 2.76 -0.65
C MET A 95 -9.48 2.58 0.60
N ASN A 96 -10.75 3.04 0.58
CA ASN A 96 -11.66 2.78 1.69
C ASN A 96 -12.00 1.29 1.79
N GLN A 97 -12.27 0.65 0.65
CA GLN A 97 -12.49 -0.80 0.59
C GLN A 97 -11.25 -1.56 1.11
N LEU A 98 -10.07 -1.24 0.57
CA LEU A 98 -8.81 -1.86 0.98
C LEU A 98 -8.52 -1.66 2.48
N ALA A 99 -8.76 -0.45 3.01
CA ALA A 99 -8.58 -0.18 4.44
C ALA A 99 -9.49 -1.06 5.32
N PHE A 100 -10.73 -1.30 4.88
CA PHE A 100 -11.66 -2.20 5.55
C PHE A 100 -11.21 -3.66 5.47
N GLU A 101 -10.76 -4.11 4.29
CA GLU A 101 -10.23 -5.47 4.10
C GLU A 101 -9.01 -5.75 5.00
N TYR A 102 -8.08 -4.79 5.14
CA TYR A 102 -6.97 -4.90 6.09
C TYR A 102 -7.46 -5.03 7.53
N GLU A 103 -8.44 -4.23 7.95
CA GLU A 103 -8.98 -4.29 9.31
C GLU A 103 -9.59 -5.67 9.61
N VAL A 104 -10.42 -6.18 8.69
CA VAL A 104 -11.04 -7.50 8.82
C VAL A 104 -9.99 -8.61 8.85
N LEU A 105 -9.06 -8.62 7.89
CA LEU A 105 -8.05 -9.68 7.80
C LEU A 105 -7.14 -9.70 9.03
N ILE A 106 -6.72 -8.52 9.51
CA ILE A 106 -5.90 -8.42 10.73
C ILE A 106 -6.67 -8.92 11.96
N GLN A 107 -7.96 -8.60 12.08
CA GLN A 107 -8.81 -9.08 13.17
C GLN A 107 -8.99 -10.61 13.13
N MET A 108 -9.20 -11.18 11.93
CA MET A 108 -9.33 -12.63 11.74
C MET A 108 -8.06 -13.40 12.15
N GLU A 109 -6.88 -12.80 11.92
CA GLU A 109 -5.58 -13.35 12.34
C GLU A 109 -5.30 -13.14 13.85
N GLY A 110 -6.28 -12.67 14.63
CA GLY A 110 -6.11 -12.44 16.08
C GLY A 110 -5.46 -11.11 16.43
N GLY A 111 -5.40 -10.16 15.48
CA GLY A 111 -4.92 -8.81 15.69
C GLY A 111 -3.50 -8.55 15.20
N ILE A 112 -3.10 -7.28 15.22
CA ILE A 112 -1.88 -6.75 14.60
C ILE A 112 -0.57 -7.30 15.19
N ASP A 113 -0.62 -7.90 16.37
CA ASP A 113 0.51 -8.56 17.01
C ASP A 113 0.74 -9.98 16.47
N ASN A 114 -0.25 -10.59 15.81
CA ASN A 114 -0.23 -11.98 15.35
C ASN A 114 -0.04 -12.14 13.83
N ILE A 115 -0.02 -11.04 13.07
CA ILE A 115 0.08 -11.09 11.61
C ILE A 115 1.51 -11.25 11.08
N ARG A 116 1.63 -11.88 9.91
CA ARG A 116 2.80 -11.77 9.04
C ARG A 116 2.51 -10.73 7.96
N ILE A 117 3.04 -9.52 8.11
CA ILE A 117 2.61 -8.37 7.28
C ILE A 117 2.76 -8.59 5.77
N LEU A 118 3.86 -9.19 5.30
CA LEU A 118 4.06 -9.45 3.87
C LEU A 118 3.02 -10.43 3.31
N GLN A 119 2.60 -11.41 4.11
CA GLN A 119 1.52 -12.33 3.75
C GLN A 119 0.17 -11.61 3.69
N VAL A 120 -0.14 -10.77 4.68
CA VAL A 120 -1.37 -9.95 4.69
C VAL A 120 -1.42 -9.05 3.45
N ASN A 121 -0.33 -8.33 3.15
CA ASN A 121 -0.26 -7.47 1.97
C ASN A 121 -0.46 -8.28 0.67
N GLN A 122 0.19 -9.44 0.55
CA GLN A 122 0.00 -10.31 -0.61
C GLN A 122 -1.44 -10.80 -0.74
N THR A 123 -2.09 -11.19 0.36
CA THR A 123 -3.50 -11.62 0.37
C THR A 123 -4.40 -10.50 -0.13
N ILE A 124 -4.23 -9.28 0.36
CA ILE A 124 -4.99 -8.10 -0.09
C ILE A 124 -4.79 -7.84 -1.59
N ASN A 125 -3.57 -8.00 -2.10
CA ASN A 125 -3.29 -7.80 -3.53
C ASN A 125 -3.82 -8.92 -4.44
N LYS A 126 -4.41 -9.97 -3.85
CA LYS A 126 -5.15 -11.04 -4.53
C LYS A 126 -6.68 -10.90 -4.35
N THR A 127 -7.17 -9.77 -3.85
CA THR A 127 -8.60 -9.44 -3.88
C THR A 127 -9.01 -8.88 -5.25
N ILE A 128 -10.18 -9.28 -5.76
CA ILE A 128 -10.73 -8.76 -7.01
C ILE A 128 -11.19 -7.31 -6.81
N MET A 129 -10.71 -6.40 -7.68
CA MET A 129 -11.10 -4.99 -7.60
C MET A 129 -11.98 -4.58 -8.79
N GLY A 130 -13.20 -4.12 -8.51
CA GLY A 130 -14.12 -3.61 -9.54
C GLY A 130 -13.52 -2.44 -10.34
N ALA A 131 -12.78 -1.55 -9.66
CA ALA A 131 -12.03 -0.45 -10.27
C ALA A 131 -10.94 -0.89 -11.27
N LEU A 132 -10.53 -2.16 -11.24
CA LEU A 132 -9.59 -2.78 -12.19
C LEU A 132 -10.29 -3.67 -13.23
N LYS A 133 -11.61 -3.50 -13.43
CA LYS A 133 -12.43 -4.39 -14.27
C LYS A 133 -12.34 -5.84 -13.80
N TYR A 134 -12.47 -6.04 -12.49
CA TYR A 134 -12.45 -7.35 -11.83
C TYR A 134 -11.13 -8.11 -11.99
N LYS A 135 -10.00 -7.38 -11.99
CA LYS A 135 -8.65 -7.94 -11.95
C LYS A 135 -8.03 -7.80 -10.57
N TYR A 136 -7.00 -8.59 -10.30
CA TYR A 136 -6.20 -8.50 -9.08
C TYR A 136 -5.20 -7.34 -9.14
N PRO A 137 -5.00 -6.59 -8.04
CA PRO A 137 -3.95 -5.57 -7.96
C PRO A 137 -2.55 -6.06 -8.31
N ILE A 138 -2.18 -7.28 -7.91
CA ILE A 138 -0.87 -7.86 -8.25
C ILE A 138 -0.71 -8.08 -9.77
N GLU A 139 -1.75 -8.53 -10.47
CA GLU A 139 -1.71 -8.69 -11.92
C GLU A 139 -1.64 -7.35 -12.63
N ALA A 140 -2.41 -6.36 -12.16
CA ALA A 140 -2.35 -5.01 -12.69
C ALA A 140 -0.96 -4.40 -12.51
N LEU A 141 -0.31 -4.63 -11.35
CA LEU A 141 1.05 -4.19 -11.11
C LEU A 141 2.05 -4.90 -12.03
N ARG A 142 1.97 -6.24 -12.15
CA ARG A 142 2.85 -7.00 -13.06
C ARG A 142 2.74 -6.49 -14.49
N ASN A 143 1.54 -6.16 -14.96
CA ASN A 143 1.35 -5.61 -16.30
C ASN A 143 1.89 -4.17 -16.44
N LEU A 144 1.82 -3.37 -15.37
CA LEU A 144 2.38 -2.02 -15.34
C LEU A 144 3.91 -2.02 -15.35
N LEU A 145 4.53 -3.04 -14.75
CA LEU A 145 5.98 -3.19 -14.63
C LEU A 145 6.60 -4.08 -15.72
N LYS A 146 5.85 -4.46 -16.75
CA LYS A 146 6.42 -5.13 -17.93
C LYS A 146 7.36 -4.20 -18.71
#